data_AF-A0A9X0D5B0-F1
#
_entry.id   AF-A0A9X0D5B0-F1
#
_cell.length_a   1.000
_cell.length_b   1.000
_cell.length_c   1.000
_cell.angle_alpha   90.00
_cell.angle_beta   90.00
_cell.angle_gamma   90.00
#
_symmetry.space_group_name_H-M   'P 1'
#
loop_
_entity.id
_entity.type
_entity.pdbx_description
1 polymer ?
#
loop_
_entity_poly.entity_id
_entity_poly.type
_entity_poly.pdbx_seq_one_letter_code
_entity_poly.pdbx_strand_id
1 'polypeptide(L)'
;MYFTDKPIPANESDENAYKLCNSVEGAIKYCPKRWEAMQNWFAEARRVMSMMDPLTVDMFHFSGSKYTTPNCPVDLAPNFNPSSGAQSYGRSTKDCSKNSYYNIPFFLDRPGPKYEEWSVNAHEARPGHHTQVKQERFQSGSSIKLYIWSIFSSSASDKTIIEGLGTTHR
;
A
#
# COMPACT_ATOMS: atom_id res chain seq x y z
N MET A 1 -8.36 -17.86 1.60
CA MET A 1 -8.91 -16.49 1.71
C MET A 1 -7.90 -15.53 2.32
N TYR A 2 -7.16 -15.94 3.37
CA TYR A 2 -6.13 -15.14 4.05
C TYR A 2 -4.72 -15.61 3.66
N PHE A 3 -3.68 -14.88 4.07
CA PHE A 3 -2.26 -15.23 3.84
C PHE A 3 -1.72 -16.25 4.84
N THR A 4 -2.58 -16.74 5.73
CA THR A 4 -2.34 -17.85 6.63
C THR A 4 -3.41 -18.93 6.43
N ASP A 5 -2.99 -20.20 6.46
CA ASP A 5 -3.92 -21.34 6.42
C ASP A 5 -4.44 -21.72 7.82
N LYS A 6 -3.65 -21.41 8.86
CA LYS A 6 -3.97 -21.63 10.28
C LYS A 6 -3.92 -20.30 11.03
N PRO A 7 -4.61 -20.18 12.18
CA PRO A 7 -4.45 -19.02 13.06
C PRO A 7 -2.98 -18.80 13.41
N ILE A 8 -2.57 -17.53 13.51
CA ILE A 8 -1.24 -17.18 14.02
C ILE A 8 -1.12 -17.68 15.47
N PRO A 9 0.01 -18.28 15.87
CA PRO A 9 0.23 -18.69 17.26
C PRO A 9 0.07 -17.53 18.24
N ALA A 10 -0.52 -17.80 19.41
CA ALA A 10 -0.77 -16.78 20.43
C ALA A 10 0.52 -16.09 20.90
N ASN A 11 1.62 -16.84 21.00
CA ASN A 11 2.95 -16.32 21.39
C ASN A 11 3.58 -15.38 20.33
N GLU A 12 3.03 -15.33 19.12
CA GLU A 12 3.43 -14.37 18.09
C GLU A 12 2.50 -13.15 18.07
N SER A 13 1.48 -13.10 18.92
CA SER A 13 0.43 -12.07 18.92
C SER A 13 0.19 -11.44 20.29
N ASP A 14 0.99 -11.80 21.29
CA ASP A 14 0.90 -11.26 22.64
C ASP A 14 1.70 -9.96 22.80
N GLU A 15 1.61 -9.33 23.97
CA GLU A 15 2.35 -8.10 24.27
C GLU A 15 3.86 -8.26 24.17
N ASN A 16 4.38 -9.48 24.37
CA ASN A 16 5.79 -9.77 24.27
C ASN A 16 6.23 -9.86 22.81
N ALA A 17 5.39 -10.42 21.93
CA ALA A 17 5.59 -10.45 20.49
C ALA A 17 5.71 -9.02 19.91
N TYR A 18 4.92 -8.07 20.39
CA TYR A 18 5.03 -6.66 19.96
C TYR A 18 6.38 -6.02 20.29
N LYS A 19 7.07 -6.52 21.31
CA LYS A 19 8.42 -6.06 21.68
C LYS A 19 9.51 -6.82 20.93
N LEU A 20 9.32 -8.12 20.72
CA LEU A 20 10.33 -9.00 20.11
C LEU A 20 10.30 -8.98 18.58
N CYS A 21 9.14 -8.76 17.97
CA CYS A 21 8.91 -8.88 16.52
C CYS A 21 8.71 -7.52 15.85
N ASN A 22 9.31 -6.45 16.40
CA ASN A 22 9.19 -5.08 15.88
C ASN A 22 10.26 -4.70 14.84
N SER A 23 11.10 -5.66 14.42
CA SER A 23 12.07 -5.52 13.34
C SER A 23 12.03 -6.76 12.46
N VAL A 24 12.66 -6.69 11.29
CA VAL A 24 12.76 -7.85 10.38
C VAL A 24 13.50 -9.01 11.06
N GLU A 25 14.62 -8.73 11.72
CA GLU A 25 15.41 -9.73 12.43
C GLU A 25 14.62 -10.34 13.59
N GLY A 26 13.89 -9.51 14.34
CA GLY A 26 13.01 -9.93 15.42
C GLY A 26 11.84 -10.79 14.93
N ALA A 27 11.19 -10.37 13.86
CA ALA A 27 10.09 -11.09 13.23
C ALA A 27 10.53 -12.48 12.73
N ILE A 28 11.67 -12.57 12.04
CA ILE A 28 12.22 -13.85 11.58
C ILE A 28 12.51 -14.78 12.76
N LYS A 29 13.07 -14.24 13.84
CA LYS A 29 13.54 -15.05 14.99
C LYS A 29 12.40 -15.47 15.92
N TYR A 30 11.48 -14.56 16.23
CA TYR A 30 10.49 -14.73 17.30
C TYR A 30 9.05 -14.84 16.79
N CYS A 31 8.75 -14.37 15.58
CA CYS A 31 7.42 -14.48 14.95
C CYS A 31 7.48 -15.12 13.55
N PRO A 32 8.03 -16.35 13.42
CA PRO A 32 8.27 -16.97 12.12
C PRO A 32 6.98 -17.23 11.33
N LYS A 33 5.85 -17.51 11.98
CA LYS A 33 4.58 -17.74 11.27
C LYS A 33 3.96 -16.45 10.75
N ARG A 34 4.05 -15.35 11.49
CA ARG A 34 3.71 -14.02 10.96
C ARG A 34 4.63 -13.61 9.83
N TRP A 35 5.93 -13.87 9.96
CA TRP A 35 6.88 -13.55 8.90
C TRP A 35 6.60 -14.34 7.61
N GLU A 36 6.32 -15.64 7.72
CA GLU A 36 5.89 -16.48 6.59
C GLU A 36 4.64 -15.91 5.91
N ALA A 37 3.63 -15.52 6.70
CA ALA A 37 2.41 -14.88 6.19
C ALA A 37 2.70 -13.55 5.48
N MET A 38 3.59 -12.73 6.05
CA MET A 38 4.00 -11.45 5.47
C MET A 38 4.71 -11.64 4.12
N GLN A 39 5.58 -12.64 4.02
CA GLN A 39 6.26 -12.96 2.77
C GLN A 39 5.28 -13.41 1.67
N ASN A 40 4.28 -14.22 2.03
CA ASN A 40 3.19 -14.61 1.12
C ASN A 40 2.35 -13.39 0.69
N TRP A 41 2.10 -12.47 1.62
CA TRP A 41 1.40 -11.22 1.32
C TRP A 41 2.21 -10.35 0.36
N PHE A 42 3.52 -10.17 0.60
CA PHE A 42 4.38 -9.43 -0.31
C PHE A 42 4.44 -10.05 -1.70
N ALA A 43 4.49 -11.38 -1.81
CA ALA A 43 4.48 -12.05 -3.09
C ALA A 43 3.19 -11.74 -3.87
N GLU A 44 2.04 -11.78 -3.21
CA GLU A 44 0.75 -11.47 -3.83
C GLU A 44 0.63 -10.00 -4.20
N ALA A 45 1.01 -9.08 -3.31
CA ALA A 45 1.00 -7.65 -3.59
C ALA A 45 1.87 -7.32 -4.82
N ARG A 46 3.09 -7.88 -4.93
CA ARG A 46 3.93 -7.74 -6.14
C ARG A 46 3.26 -8.29 -7.38
N ARG A 47 2.62 -9.46 -7.27
CA ARG A 47 1.91 -10.10 -8.39
C ARG A 47 0.77 -9.20 -8.87
N VAL A 48 -0.05 -8.69 -7.96
CA VAL A 48 -1.17 -7.78 -8.27
C VAL A 48 -0.66 -6.48 -8.88
N MET A 49 0.32 -5.80 -8.29
CA MET A 49 0.92 -4.59 -8.87
C MET A 49 1.41 -4.83 -10.30
N SER A 50 2.11 -5.95 -10.54
CA SER A 50 2.63 -6.30 -11.86
C SER A 50 1.51 -6.55 -12.89
N MET A 51 0.37 -7.09 -12.45
CA MET A 51 -0.80 -7.26 -13.32
C MET A 51 -1.55 -5.95 -13.59
N MET A 52 -1.50 -4.99 -12.65
CA MET A 52 -2.17 -3.71 -12.77
C MET A 52 -1.38 -2.70 -13.60
N ASP A 53 -0.05 -2.72 -13.54
CA ASP A 53 0.82 -1.81 -14.29
C ASP A 53 0.44 -1.68 -15.78
N PRO A 54 0.30 -2.77 -16.57
CA PRO A 54 -0.08 -2.66 -17.98
C PRO A 54 -1.48 -2.11 -18.21
N LEU A 55 -2.38 -2.17 -17.22
CA LEU A 55 -3.74 -1.60 -17.35
C LEU A 55 -3.74 -0.07 -17.22
N THR A 56 -2.64 0.51 -16.72
CA THR A 56 -2.52 1.96 -16.51
C THR A 56 -1.76 2.69 -17.62
N VAL A 57 -1.17 1.97 -18.57
CA VAL A 57 -0.27 2.53 -19.60
C VAL A 57 -0.98 3.52 -20.53
N ASP A 58 -2.23 3.26 -20.88
CA ASP A 58 -3.03 4.14 -21.73
C ASP A 58 -3.68 5.30 -20.95
N MET A 59 -3.62 5.26 -19.61
CA MET A 59 -4.20 6.28 -18.73
C MET A 59 -3.21 7.40 -18.39
N PHE A 60 -1.90 7.13 -18.44
CA PHE A 60 -0.87 8.09 -18.05
C PHE A 60 0.33 8.11 -18.99
N HIS A 61 1.06 9.22 -18.98
CA HIS A 61 2.31 9.34 -19.71
C HIS A 61 3.49 8.95 -18.80
N PHE A 62 4.13 7.82 -19.10
CA PHE A 62 5.28 7.31 -18.33
C PHE A 62 6.64 7.79 -18.85
N SER A 63 6.69 8.45 -20.00
CA SER A 63 7.91 9.00 -20.58
C SER A 63 7.62 10.18 -21.53
N GLY A 64 8.68 10.81 -22.03
CA GLY A 64 8.59 11.93 -22.97
C GLY A 64 8.23 13.27 -22.34
N SER A 65 7.95 14.26 -23.18
CA SER A 65 7.67 15.65 -22.76
C SER A 65 6.36 15.81 -21.97
N LYS A 66 5.44 14.84 -22.06
CA LYS A 66 4.17 14.82 -21.34
C LYS A 66 4.19 13.94 -20.08
N TYR A 67 5.36 13.49 -19.63
CA TYR A 67 5.54 12.56 -18.52
C TYR A 67 4.83 12.99 -17.21
N THR A 68 3.82 12.25 -16.78
CA THR A 68 2.91 12.58 -15.66
C THR A 68 3.01 11.66 -14.45
N THR A 69 3.65 10.49 -14.53
CA THR A 69 3.76 9.52 -13.41
C THR A 69 5.11 9.61 -12.70
N PRO A 70 5.28 9.23 -11.42
CA PRO A 70 6.60 9.15 -10.79
C PRO A 70 7.36 7.89 -11.21
N ASN A 71 8.68 8.01 -11.36
CA ASN A 71 9.58 6.88 -11.66
C ASN A 71 10.25 6.32 -10.40
N CYS A 72 9.98 6.88 -9.22
CA CYS A 72 10.51 6.31 -7.99
C CYS A 72 9.93 4.88 -7.83
N PRO A 73 10.74 3.87 -7.53
CA PRO A 73 10.23 2.53 -7.28
C PRO A 73 9.34 2.51 -6.03
N VAL A 74 8.41 1.55 -5.98
CA VAL A 74 7.59 1.23 -4.82
C VAL A 74 8.04 -0.12 -4.26
N ASP A 75 8.60 -0.08 -3.05
CA ASP A 75 8.97 -1.27 -2.30
C ASP A 75 7.89 -1.65 -1.29
N LEU A 76 7.82 -2.93 -0.95
CA LEU A 76 6.97 -3.42 0.12
C LEU A 76 7.75 -3.48 1.43
N ALA A 77 7.13 -3.02 2.50
CA ALA A 77 7.72 -3.05 3.83
C ALA A 77 6.68 -3.49 4.89
N PRO A 78 7.10 -4.21 5.93
CA PRO A 78 6.22 -4.48 7.06
C PRO A 78 6.05 -3.22 7.92
N ASN A 79 4.82 -2.94 8.33
CA ASN A 79 4.55 -1.96 9.38
C ASN A 79 4.50 -2.66 10.74
N PHE A 80 5.56 -2.46 11.54
CA PHE A 80 5.69 -3.02 12.88
C PHE A 80 4.97 -2.21 13.97
N ASN A 81 4.16 -1.21 13.62
CA ASN A 81 3.29 -0.56 14.60
C ASN A 81 2.08 -1.46 14.89
N PRO A 82 1.90 -1.98 16.11
CA PRO A 82 0.78 -2.86 16.45
C PRO A 82 -0.59 -2.16 16.33
N SER A 83 -0.63 -0.84 16.37
CA SER A 83 -1.86 -0.06 16.15
C SER A 83 -2.21 0.14 14.67
N SER A 84 -1.39 -0.34 13.73
CA SER A 84 -1.66 -0.24 12.30
C SER A 84 -2.63 -1.33 11.87
N GLY A 85 -3.86 -0.94 11.48
CA GLY A 85 -4.89 -1.87 11.02
C GLY A 85 -5.01 -2.01 9.50
N ALA A 86 -4.35 -1.15 8.71
CA ALA A 86 -4.48 -1.11 7.26
C ALA A 86 -3.15 -0.84 6.57
N GLN A 87 -3.07 -1.25 5.31
CA GLN A 87 -2.02 -0.90 4.37
C GLN A 87 -1.86 0.62 4.24
N SER A 88 -0.65 1.10 3.94
CA SER A 88 -0.40 2.53 3.76
C SER A 88 0.77 2.85 2.86
N TYR A 89 0.68 3.99 2.18
CA TYR A 89 1.72 4.49 1.30
C TYR A 89 2.66 5.52 1.98
N GLY A 90 3.96 5.26 1.87
CA GLY A 90 5.06 6.14 2.26
C GLY A 90 5.70 6.79 1.02
N ARG A 91 5.67 8.11 0.97
CA ARG A 91 6.20 8.89 -0.16
C ARG A 91 7.73 8.87 -0.22
N SER A 92 8.27 8.66 -1.42
CA SER A 92 9.69 8.88 -1.75
C SER A 92 10.12 10.36 -1.67
N THR A 93 11.44 10.58 -1.63
CA THR A 93 12.05 11.93 -1.73
C THR A 93 11.79 12.59 -3.09
N LYS A 94 12.19 13.87 -3.24
CA LYS A 94 11.96 14.62 -4.48
C LYS A 94 12.69 14.04 -5.68
N ASP A 95 13.88 13.55 -5.43
CA ASP A 95 14.87 13.02 -6.35
C ASP A 95 14.83 11.48 -6.49
N CYS A 96 13.87 10.81 -5.86
CA CYS A 96 13.82 9.35 -5.79
C CYS A 96 15.08 8.69 -5.18
N SER A 97 15.86 9.41 -4.38
CA SER A 97 17.02 8.84 -3.66
C SER A 97 16.63 7.81 -2.60
N LYS A 98 15.38 7.84 -2.15
CA LYS A 98 14.76 6.78 -1.34
C LYS A 98 13.57 6.20 -2.09
N ASN A 99 13.30 4.93 -1.91
CA ASN A 99 12.14 4.28 -2.52
C ASN A 99 10.85 4.78 -1.87
N SER A 100 9.73 4.67 -2.58
CA SER A 100 8.41 4.79 -1.95
C SER A 100 8.11 3.46 -1.28
N TYR A 101 7.34 3.47 -0.20
CA TYR A 101 7.02 2.25 0.53
C TYR A 101 5.53 2.00 0.52
N TYR A 102 5.12 0.81 0.12
CA TYR A 102 3.83 0.25 0.43
C TYR A 102 4.00 -0.58 1.71
N ASN A 103 3.52 -0.03 2.82
CA ASN A 103 3.59 -0.64 4.13
C ASN A 103 2.39 -1.54 4.40
N ILE A 104 2.63 -2.77 4.83
CA ILE A 104 1.59 -3.75 5.18
C ILE A 104 1.66 -4.03 6.69
N PRO A 105 0.53 -3.92 7.44
CA PRO A 105 0.47 -4.22 8.85
C PRO A 105 0.99 -5.61 9.22
N PHE A 106 1.97 -5.67 10.12
CA PHE A 106 2.56 -6.94 10.55
C PHE A 106 1.74 -7.67 11.62
N PHE A 107 1.05 -6.92 12.48
CA PHE A 107 0.39 -7.45 13.68
C PHE A 107 -1.11 -7.74 13.52
N LEU A 108 -1.63 -7.79 12.28
CA LEU A 108 -3.02 -8.20 12.06
C LEU A 108 -3.27 -9.64 12.54
N ASP A 109 -4.37 -9.84 13.26
CA ASP A 109 -4.79 -11.17 13.73
C ASP A 109 -5.02 -12.14 12.57
N ARG A 110 -5.49 -11.61 11.43
CA ARG A 110 -5.77 -12.37 10.21
C ARG A 110 -5.17 -11.66 9.00
N PRO A 111 -3.94 -12.01 8.57
CA PRO A 111 -3.29 -11.38 7.42
C PRO A 111 -4.10 -11.52 6.12
N GLY A 112 -4.42 -10.40 5.48
CA GLY A 112 -5.29 -10.30 4.30
C GLY A 112 -6.67 -9.70 4.65
N PRO A 113 -7.74 -10.04 3.90
CA PRO A 113 -7.88 -11.13 2.93
C PRO A 113 -7.34 -10.85 1.51
N LYS A 114 -7.00 -11.92 0.77
CA LYS A 114 -6.35 -11.88 -0.55
C LYS A 114 -7.13 -11.11 -1.62
N TYR A 115 -8.46 -11.08 -1.57
CA TYR A 115 -9.26 -10.41 -2.60
C TYR A 115 -9.16 -8.88 -2.52
N GLU A 116 -8.85 -8.32 -1.35
CA GLU A 116 -8.71 -6.87 -1.14
C GLU A 116 -7.44 -6.33 -1.78
N GLU A 117 -6.47 -7.20 -2.06
CA GLU A 117 -5.20 -6.78 -2.66
C GLU A 117 -5.40 -6.05 -3.98
N TRP A 118 -6.39 -6.42 -4.80
CA TRP A 118 -6.66 -5.71 -6.05
C TRP A 118 -7.01 -4.24 -5.81
N SER A 119 -7.96 -3.94 -4.93
CA SER A 119 -8.37 -2.57 -4.65
C SER A 119 -7.32 -1.79 -3.87
N VAL A 120 -6.68 -2.42 -2.87
CA VAL A 120 -5.74 -1.73 -1.98
C VAL A 120 -4.41 -1.48 -2.69
N ASN A 121 -3.89 -2.43 -3.49
CA ASN A 121 -2.68 -2.17 -4.29
C ASN A 121 -2.92 -1.03 -5.29
N ALA A 122 -4.10 -0.99 -5.89
CA ALA A 122 -4.46 0.10 -6.78
C ALA A 122 -4.49 1.45 -6.06
N HIS A 123 -5.02 1.49 -4.84
CA HIS A 123 -5.14 2.69 -4.01
C HIS A 123 -3.79 3.19 -3.49
N GLU A 124 -2.93 2.32 -2.97
CA GLU A 124 -1.64 2.71 -2.38
C GLU A 124 -0.55 2.93 -3.44
N ALA A 125 -0.54 2.10 -4.50
CA ALA A 125 0.43 2.18 -5.58
C ALA A 125 -0.18 2.89 -6.80
N ARG A 126 -0.27 2.20 -7.93
CA ARG A 126 -0.80 2.75 -9.18
C ARG A 126 -2.16 2.13 -9.47
N PRO A 127 -3.20 2.92 -9.81
CA PRO A 127 -3.18 4.34 -10.17
C PRO A 127 -3.49 5.34 -9.02
N GLY A 128 -3.37 4.94 -7.75
CA GLY A 128 -3.69 5.78 -6.59
C GLY A 128 -2.55 6.69 -6.09
N HIS A 129 -2.24 6.58 -4.80
CA HIS A 129 -1.36 7.49 -4.07
C HIS A 129 0.01 7.66 -4.72
N HIS A 130 0.63 6.56 -5.16
CA HIS A 130 1.94 6.65 -5.78
C HIS A 130 1.92 7.51 -7.05
N THR A 131 0.93 7.34 -7.92
CA THR A 131 0.76 8.18 -9.13
C THR A 131 0.42 9.64 -8.81
N GLN A 132 -0.40 9.90 -7.80
CA GLN A 132 -0.81 11.26 -7.40
C GLN A 132 0.38 12.11 -6.92
N VAL A 133 1.37 11.51 -6.26
CA VAL A 133 2.53 12.19 -5.67
C VAL A 133 3.30 13.07 -6.65
N LYS A 134 3.27 12.77 -7.96
CA LYS A 134 3.89 13.61 -8.98
C LYS A 134 2.91 14.57 -9.64
N GLN A 135 1.64 14.23 -9.75
CA GLN A 135 0.62 15.14 -10.26
C GLN A 135 0.55 16.43 -9.42
N GLU A 136 0.67 16.32 -8.10
CA GLU A 136 0.79 17.47 -7.20
C GLU A 136 2.06 18.31 -7.42
N ARG A 137 3.13 17.72 -7.99
CA ARG A 137 4.34 18.47 -8.37
C ARG A 137 4.19 19.21 -9.69
N PHE A 138 3.25 18.81 -10.54
CA PHE A 138 2.96 19.44 -11.84
C PHE A 138 1.79 20.43 -11.76
N GLN A 139 0.87 20.27 -10.80
CA GLN A 139 -0.28 21.16 -10.61
C GLN A 139 0.01 22.27 -9.58
N SER A 140 0.64 23.35 -10.05
CA SER A 140 0.19 24.71 -9.70
C SER A 140 -1.00 25.14 -10.58
N GLY A 141 -1.73 24.20 -11.19
CA GLY A 141 -2.88 24.43 -12.05
C GLY A 141 -3.83 23.23 -12.01
N SER A 142 -4.97 23.44 -11.36
CA SER A 142 -6.08 22.55 -11.05
C SER A 142 -6.61 21.76 -12.26
N SER A 143 -7.02 20.48 -12.08
CA SER A 143 -8.26 19.88 -12.65
C SER A 143 -8.41 18.34 -12.58
N ILE A 144 -7.49 17.54 -12.02
CA ILE A 144 -7.55 16.06 -12.20
C ILE A 144 -7.95 15.26 -10.94
N LYS A 145 -8.21 15.92 -9.81
CA LYS A 145 -8.68 15.25 -8.58
C LYS A 145 -9.96 14.40 -8.77
N LEU A 146 -10.76 14.60 -9.82
CA LEU A 146 -12.03 13.91 -10.05
C LEU A 146 -11.94 12.51 -10.67
N TYR A 147 -10.91 12.18 -11.45
CA TYR A 147 -10.98 10.97 -12.32
C TYR A 147 -10.73 9.67 -11.56
N ILE A 148 -9.82 9.66 -10.58
CA ILE A 148 -9.52 8.46 -9.77
C ILE A 148 -10.72 8.07 -8.90
N TRP A 149 -11.51 9.05 -8.42
CA TRP A 149 -12.71 8.79 -7.62
C TRP A 149 -13.78 8.00 -8.38
N SER A 150 -13.96 8.27 -9.68
CA SER A 150 -15.00 7.63 -10.50
C SER A 150 -14.76 6.15 -10.82
N ILE A 151 -13.50 5.71 -10.87
CA ILE A 151 -13.15 4.31 -11.17
C ILE A 151 -13.46 3.41 -9.96
N PHE A 152 -13.20 3.89 -8.74
CA PHE A 152 -13.39 3.10 -7.51
C PHE A 152 -14.78 3.21 -6.87
N SER A 153 -15.59 4.22 -7.22
CA SER A 153 -16.93 4.38 -6.62
C SER A 153 -17.98 3.36 -7.11
N SER A 154 -17.68 2.55 -8.13
CA SER A 154 -18.61 1.55 -8.66
C SER A 154 -18.67 0.24 -7.86
N SER A 155 -17.75 0.03 -6.89
CA SER A 155 -17.64 -1.24 -6.16
C SER A 155 -17.82 -1.14 -4.64
N ALA A 156 -18.11 0.03 -4.07
CA ALA A 156 -18.18 0.19 -2.62
C ALA A 156 -19.36 1.07 -2.19
N SER A 157 -20.53 0.44 -2.03
CA SER A 157 -21.54 0.91 -1.08
C SER A 157 -21.00 0.69 0.34
N ASP A 158 -21.01 1.75 1.15
CA ASP A 158 -20.65 1.82 2.57
C ASP A 158 -19.16 1.77 2.94
N LYS A 159 -18.52 2.95 2.95
CA LYS A 159 -18.27 3.73 4.18
C LYS A 159 -17.54 5.03 3.84
N THR A 160 -18.23 6.13 4.10
CA THR A 160 -17.93 7.53 3.77
C THR A 160 -16.70 8.15 4.46
N ILE A 161 -15.64 7.38 4.78
CA ILE A 161 -14.43 7.89 5.45
C ILE A 161 -13.20 7.14 4.94
N ILE A 162 -12.90 7.27 3.65
CA ILE A 162 -11.58 6.93 3.09
C ILE A 162 -11.06 8.19 2.38
N GLU A 163 -10.78 9.21 3.19
CA GLU A 163 -9.95 10.41 2.89
C GLU A 163 -10.24 11.19 1.59
N GLY A 164 -11.52 11.36 1.25
CA GLY A 164 -11.95 12.58 0.55
C GLY A 164 -11.90 13.77 1.50
N LEU A 165 -10.71 14.29 1.88
CA LEU A 165 -10.57 15.52 2.68
C LEU A 165 -9.13 16.12 2.65
N GLY A 166 -8.54 16.24 1.46
CA GLY A 166 -7.42 17.17 1.22
C GLY A 166 -7.88 18.61 0.99
N THR A 167 -8.87 19.10 1.76
CA THR A 167 -9.42 20.47 1.66
C THR A 167 -9.80 21.01 3.04
N THR A 168 -8.90 21.81 3.62
CA THR A 168 -9.27 23.19 4.01
C THR A 168 -8.01 24.04 4.08
N HIS A 169 -7.98 25.07 3.23
CA HIS A 169 -7.19 26.26 3.46
C HIS A 169 -7.45 26.80 4.87
N ARG A 170 -6.39 27.07 5.62
CA ARG A 170 -6.14 28.37 6.23
C ARG A 170 -4.64 28.54 6.45
#